data_AF-A0A8T2PWI2-F1
#
_entry.id   AF-A0A8T2PWI2-F1
#
_cell.length_a   1.000
_cell.length_b   1.000
_cell.length_c   1.000
_cell.angle_alpha   90.00
_cell.angle_beta   90.00
_cell.angle_gamma   90.00
#
_symmetry.space_group_name_H-M   'P 1'
#
loop_
_entity.id
_entity.type
_entity.pdbx_description
1 polymer ?
#
loop_
_entity_poly.entity_id
_entity_poly.type
_entity_poly.pdbx_seq_one_letter_code
_entity_poly.pdbx_strand_id
1 'polypeptide(L)'
;MGNAKSGAVSKEILEDLKLNTKFTESELTQWYENFQQQCPSGRITPDEFEKIYARFFPESDAKTYAQHVFRSFDTNDDGTLDFKEYIIALHMTSSGKMALKLEWAFSLFDVDKNGYITKAEVTEICQAIFKLIPKEKQDQLPSDENTPEKRADKLWSYFKKKDNGKDKTQGVIRKDWQKESLFKG
;
A
#
# COMPACT_ATOMS: atom_id res chain seq x y z
N MET A 1 -30.71 -26.09 20.82
CA MET A 1 -30.33 -26.11 19.39
C MET A 1 -29.25 -25.09 19.18
N GLY A 2 -28.14 -25.49 18.56
CA GLY A 2 -26.84 -24.83 18.68
C GLY A 2 -26.76 -23.45 18.04
N ASN A 3 -26.13 -22.52 18.76
CA ASN A 3 -25.60 -21.29 18.18
C ASN A 3 -24.07 -21.43 18.17
N ALA A 4 -23.53 -21.87 17.03
CA ALA A 4 -22.10 -21.86 16.80
C ALA A 4 -21.64 -20.40 16.80
N LYS A 5 -20.63 -20.08 17.63
CA LYS A 5 -20.01 -18.76 17.65
C LYS A 5 -19.33 -18.51 16.30
N SER A 6 -19.94 -17.73 15.42
CA SER A 6 -19.34 -17.27 14.15
C SER A 6 -18.25 -16.20 14.32
N GLY A 7 -17.64 -16.10 15.51
CA GLY A 7 -16.73 -15.02 15.90
C GLY A 7 -15.24 -15.36 15.89
N ALA A 8 -14.87 -16.58 15.48
CA ALA A 8 -13.48 -17.02 15.52
C ALA A 8 -12.84 -16.96 14.13
N VAL A 9 -11.63 -16.39 14.03
CA VAL A 9 -10.78 -16.52 12.85
C VAL A 9 -10.52 -18.01 12.60
N SER A 10 -10.53 -18.44 11.33
CA SER A 10 -10.17 -19.83 11.02
C SER A 10 -8.73 -20.12 11.42
N LYS A 11 -8.45 -21.37 11.83
CA LYS A 11 -7.09 -21.78 12.21
C LYS A 11 -6.08 -21.56 11.07
N GLU A 12 -6.50 -21.83 9.82
CA GLU A 12 -5.66 -21.62 8.64
C GLU A 12 -5.27 -20.16 8.46
N ILE A 13 -6.22 -19.21 8.61
CA ILE A 13 -5.91 -17.77 8.51
C ILE A 13 -5.01 -17.33 9.66
N LEU A 14 -5.23 -17.83 10.88
CA LEU A 14 -4.36 -17.52 12.03
C LEU A 14 -2.93 -18.02 11.82
N GLU A 15 -2.76 -19.26 11.35
CA GLU A 15 -1.44 -19.83 11.08
C GLU A 15 -0.72 -19.04 9.97
N ASP A 16 -1.42 -18.72 8.90
CA ASP A 16 -0.88 -17.91 7.81
C ASP A 16 -0.49 -16.50 8.27
N LEU A 17 -1.34 -15.81 9.04
CA LEU A 17 -1.03 -14.48 9.57
C LEU A 17 0.12 -14.52 10.59
N LYS A 18 0.26 -15.58 11.38
CA LYS A 18 1.39 -15.75 12.30
C LYS A 18 2.71 -16.00 11.57
N LEU A 19 2.67 -16.63 10.40
CA LEU A 19 3.86 -16.84 9.56
C LEU A 19 4.28 -15.56 8.82
N ASN A 20 3.30 -14.77 8.36
CA ASN A 20 3.54 -13.60 7.53
C ASN A 20 3.63 -12.27 8.30
N THR A 21 3.27 -12.26 9.58
CA THR A 21 3.33 -11.07 10.43
C THR A 21 4.07 -11.35 11.73
N LYS A 22 4.23 -10.30 12.56
CA LYS A 22 4.82 -10.42 13.91
C LYS A 22 3.76 -10.49 15.01
N PHE A 23 2.49 -10.58 14.64
CA PHE A 23 1.39 -10.47 15.60
C PHE A 23 1.11 -11.80 16.26
N THR A 24 0.79 -11.74 17.54
CA THR A 24 0.40 -12.90 18.34
C THR A 24 -1.03 -13.31 18.01
N GLU A 25 -1.37 -14.56 18.31
CA GLU A 25 -2.72 -15.08 18.12
C GLU A 25 -3.77 -14.29 18.92
N SER A 26 -3.42 -13.81 20.11
CA SER A 26 -4.29 -12.98 20.94
C SER A 26 -4.60 -11.64 20.27
N GLU A 27 -3.58 -10.97 19.70
CA GLU A 27 -3.77 -9.70 18.98
C GLU A 27 -4.62 -9.91 17.73
N LEU A 28 -4.33 -10.95 16.95
CA LEU A 28 -5.09 -11.28 15.73
C LEU A 28 -6.55 -11.59 16.04
N THR A 29 -6.83 -12.32 17.11
CA THR A 29 -8.20 -12.64 17.54
C THR A 29 -8.93 -11.38 17.97
N GLN A 30 -8.31 -10.53 18.78
CA GLN A 30 -8.91 -9.28 19.25
C GLN A 30 -9.20 -8.31 18.08
N TRP A 31 -8.29 -8.19 17.12
CA TRP A 31 -8.51 -7.36 15.94
C TRP A 31 -9.58 -7.93 15.03
N TYR A 32 -9.72 -9.26 14.93
CA TYR A 32 -10.82 -9.86 14.18
C TYR A 32 -12.18 -9.56 14.80
N GLU A 33 -12.30 -9.65 16.12
CA GLU A 33 -13.54 -9.29 16.82
C GLU A 33 -13.90 -7.82 16.57
N ASN A 34 -12.91 -6.92 16.67
CA ASN A 34 -13.12 -5.50 16.35
C ASN A 34 -13.47 -5.28 14.88
N PHE A 35 -12.84 -6.01 13.97
CA PHE A 35 -13.09 -5.95 12.54
C PHE A 35 -14.52 -6.40 12.22
N GLN A 36 -15.00 -7.50 12.80
CA GLN A 36 -16.38 -7.96 12.63
C GLN A 36 -17.41 -6.98 13.20
N GLN A 37 -17.08 -6.27 14.28
CA GLN A 37 -17.95 -5.23 14.85
C GLN A 37 -18.06 -4.01 13.93
N GLN A 38 -16.95 -3.60 13.31
CA GLN A 38 -16.91 -2.42 12.43
C GLN A 38 -17.37 -2.73 11.00
N CYS A 39 -17.11 -3.96 10.54
CA CYS A 39 -17.42 -4.46 9.20
C CYS A 39 -18.20 -5.79 9.34
N PRO A 40 -19.53 -5.75 9.60
CA PRO A 40 -20.33 -6.96 9.79
C PRO A 40 -20.36 -7.91 8.58
N SER A 41 -20.06 -7.38 7.38
CA SER A 41 -19.86 -8.15 6.14
C SER A 41 -18.61 -9.02 6.16
N GLY A 42 -17.66 -8.75 7.07
CA GLY A 42 -16.33 -9.37 7.06
C GLY A 42 -15.46 -8.88 5.89
N ARG A 43 -15.78 -7.73 5.30
CA ARG A 43 -15.11 -7.12 4.16
C ARG A 43 -15.09 -5.60 4.31
N ILE A 44 -13.97 -4.96 4.00
CA ILE A 44 -13.87 -3.49 3.89
C ILE A 44 -14.04 -3.12 2.42
N THR A 45 -15.01 -2.26 2.14
CA THR A 45 -15.22 -1.68 0.81
C THR A 45 -14.32 -0.46 0.58
N PRO A 46 -14.07 -0.04 -0.67
CA PRO A 46 -13.31 1.17 -0.98
C PRO A 46 -13.85 2.40 -0.26
N ASP A 47 -15.18 2.55 -0.20
CA ASP A 47 -15.84 3.68 0.46
C ASP A 47 -15.61 3.70 1.98
N GLU A 48 -15.58 2.53 2.62
CA GLU A 48 -15.25 2.42 4.06
C GLU A 48 -13.78 2.75 4.30
N PHE A 49 -12.90 2.28 3.44
CA PHE A 49 -11.47 2.58 3.51
C PHE A 49 -11.17 4.07 3.30
N GLU A 50 -11.83 4.71 2.33
CA GLU A 50 -11.73 6.15 2.08
C GLU A 50 -12.14 6.96 3.33
N LYS A 51 -13.22 6.56 4.02
CA LYS A 51 -13.66 7.22 5.27
C LYS A 51 -12.65 7.10 6.40
N ILE A 52 -11.95 5.96 6.49
CA ILE A 52 -10.87 5.76 7.46
C ILE A 52 -9.73 6.74 7.14
N TYR A 53 -9.29 6.80 5.88
CA TYR A 53 -8.23 7.70 5.44
C TYR A 53 -8.57 9.17 5.64
N ALA A 54 -9.80 9.59 5.33
CA ALA A 54 -10.27 10.96 5.53
C ALA A 54 -10.22 11.42 7.00
N ARG A 55 -10.38 10.50 7.97
CA ARG A 55 -10.22 10.83 9.40
C ARG A 55 -8.77 11.11 9.80
N PHE A 56 -7.81 10.44 9.16
CA PHE A 56 -6.38 10.66 9.44
C PHE A 56 -5.82 11.87 8.70
N PHE A 57 -6.40 12.24 7.56
CA PHE A 57 -5.98 13.36 6.74
C PHE A 57 -7.15 14.32 6.45
N PRO A 58 -7.73 14.97 7.48
CA PRO A 58 -8.94 15.78 7.32
C PRO A 58 -8.74 17.04 6.48
N GLU A 59 -7.49 17.50 6.34
CA GLU A 59 -7.12 18.74 5.63
C GLU A 59 -6.62 18.49 4.20
N SER A 60 -6.69 17.26 3.69
CA SER A 60 -6.16 16.94 2.36
C SER A 60 -7.14 16.16 1.48
N ASP A 61 -6.94 16.24 0.16
CA ASP A 61 -7.68 15.43 -0.81
C ASP A 61 -7.05 14.03 -0.88
N ALA A 62 -7.31 13.25 0.18
CA ALA A 62 -6.74 11.92 0.36
C ALA A 62 -7.44 10.82 -0.44
N LYS A 63 -8.53 11.15 -1.14
CA LYS A 63 -9.37 10.16 -1.82
C LYS A 63 -8.60 9.35 -2.85
N THR A 64 -7.96 10.03 -3.82
CA THR A 64 -7.22 9.34 -4.89
C THR A 64 -6.09 8.49 -4.31
N TYR A 65 -5.39 8.97 -3.28
CA TYR A 65 -4.33 8.20 -2.65
C TYR A 65 -4.87 6.98 -1.89
N ALA A 66 -5.97 7.13 -1.15
CA ALA A 66 -6.62 6.03 -0.44
C ALA A 66 -7.05 4.91 -1.40
N GLN A 67 -7.53 5.25 -2.60
CA GLN A 67 -7.88 4.27 -3.64
C GLN A 67 -6.66 3.48 -4.14
N HIS A 68 -5.53 4.15 -4.38
CA HIS A 68 -4.29 3.44 -4.75
C HIS A 68 -3.77 2.54 -3.63
N VAL A 69 -3.85 3.01 -2.39
CA VAL A 69 -3.46 2.21 -1.23
C VAL A 69 -4.38 1.00 -1.08
N PHE A 70 -5.69 1.19 -1.20
CA PHE A 70 -6.66 0.10 -1.18
C PHE A 70 -6.33 -0.97 -2.23
N ARG A 71 -6.15 -0.55 -3.50
CA ARG A 71 -5.76 -1.45 -4.60
C ARG A 71 -4.46 -2.19 -4.31
N SER A 72 -3.50 -1.55 -3.66
CA SER A 72 -2.21 -2.19 -3.32
C SER A 72 -2.35 -3.29 -2.26
N PHE A 73 -3.45 -3.30 -1.51
CA PHE A 73 -3.76 -4.30 -0.48
C PHE A 73 -4.80 -5.34 -0.91
N ASP A 74 -5.68 -5.00 -1.84
CA ASP A 74 -6.62 -5.93 -2.49
C ASP A 74 -5.80 -6.82 -3.43
N THR A 75 -5.29 -7.93 -2.92
CA THR A 75 -4.36 -8.82 -3.64
C THR A 75 -5.09 -9.81 -4.54
N ASN A 76 -6.34 -10.09 -4.23
CA ASN A 76 -7.17 -11.02 -4.98
C ASN A 76 -8.05 -10.33 -6.05
N ASP A 77 -8.05 -8.99 -6.08
CA ASP A 77 -8.82 -8.15 -7.01
C ASP A 77 -10.33 -8.40 -6.92
N ASP A 78 -10.84 -8.70 -5.73
CA ASP A 78 -12.26 -8.92 -5.49
C ASP A 78 -13.04 -7.62 -5.20
N GLY A 79 -12.33 -6.48 -5.11
CA GLY A 79 -12.91 -5.16 -4.87
C GLY A 79 -13.22 -4.90 -3.40
N THR A 80 -12.80 -5.79 -2.50
CA THR A 80 -12.92 -5.65 -1.05
C THR A 80 -11.60 -6.02 -0.36
N LEU A 81 -11.40 -5.59 0.88
CA LEU A 81 -10.32 -6.13 1.71
C LEU A 81 -10.92 -7.10 2.72
N ASP A 82 -10.47 -8.34 2.68
CA ASP A 82 -10.76 -9.28 3.76
C ASP A 82 -9.90 -9.01 4.99
N PHE A 83 -10.16 -9.76 6.07
CA PHE A 83 -9.41 -9.59 7.31
C PHE A 83 -7.91 -9.85 7.14
N LYS A 84 -7.53 -10.83 6.32
CA LYS A 84 -6.12 -11.18 6.08
C LYS A 84 -5.43 -10.02 5.37
N GLU A 85 -6.02 -9.50 4.31
CA GLU A 85 -5.48 -8.36 3.55
C GLU A 85 -5.37 -7.10 4.42
N TYR A 86 -6.38 -6.84 5.25
CA TYR A 86 -6.35 -5.76 6.24
C TYR A 86 -5.21 -5.90 7.25
N ILE A 87 -4.99 -7.10 7.81
CA ILE A 87 -3.88 -7.33 8.76
C ILE A 87 -2.52 -7.23 8.07
N ILE A 88 -2.39 -7.76 6.86
CA ILE A 88 -1.16 -7.62 6.06
C ILE A 88 -0.89 -6.14 5.81
N ALA A 89 -1.89 -5.36 5.40
CA ALA A 89 -1.78 -3.92 5.21
C ALA A 89 -1.26 -3.20 6.46
N LEU A 90 -1.86 -3.49 7.63
CA LEU A 90 -1.39 -2.97 8.91
C LEU A 90 0.04 -3.40 9.21
N HIS A 91 0.39 -4.66 8.96
CA HIS A 91 1.76 -5.15 9.17
C HIS A 91 2.76 -4.41 8.29
N MET A 92 2.46 -4.25 7.00
CA MET A 92 3.37 -3.61 6.02
C MET A 92 3.62 -2.14 6.35
N THR A 93 2.58 -1.43 6.79
CA THR A 93 2.66 0.00 7.13
C THR A 93 3.30 0.25 8.51
N SER A 94 3.11 -0.66 9.47
CA SER A 94 3.65 -0.54 10.84
C SER A 94 5.03 -1.20 11.03
N SER A 95 5.38 -2.17 10.19
CA SER A 95 6.66 -2.88 10.29
C SER A 95 7.83 -1.96 9.95
N GLY A 96 8.81 -1.86 10.84
CA GLY A 96 10.05 -1.10 10.60
C GLY A 96 10.97 -1.73 9.55
N LYS A 97 10.64 -2.89 8.98
CA LYS A 97 11.49 -3.60 8.00
C LYS A 97 11.43 -2.91 6.64
N MET A 98 12.55 -2.36 6.19
CA MET A 98 12.66 -1.65 4.91
C MET A 98 12.26 -2.52 3.71
N ALA A 99 12.63 -3.81 3.69
CA ALA A 99 12.34 -4.71 2.57
C ALA A 99 10.82 -4.83 2.30
N LEU A 100 10.03 -4.96 3.37
CA LEU A 100 8.57 -5.02 3.26
C LEU A 100 8.01 -3.68 2.75
N LYS A 101 8.49 -2.55 3.30
CA LYS A 101 8.05 -1.23 2.83
C LYS A 101 8.33 -1.02 1.34
N LEU A 102 9.45 -1.55 0.84
CA LEU A 102 9.79 -1.51 -0.58
C LEU A 102 8.81 -2.37 -1.38
N GLU A 103 8.59 -3.63 -1.00
CA GLU A 103 7.66 -4.54 -1.70
C GLU A 103 6.27 -3.93 -1.82
N TRP A 104 5.75 -3.39 -0.73
CA TRP A 104 4.48 -2.67 -0.75
C TRP A 104 4.54 -1.41 -1.63
N ALA A 105 5.60 -0.61 -1.53
CA ALA A 105 5.76 0.57 -2.38
C ALA A 105 5.75 0.20 -3.86
N PHE A 106 6.28 -0.96 -4.25
CA PHE A 106 6.17 -1.45 -5.63
C PHE A 106 4.71 -1.68 -6.01
N SER A 107 3.96 -2.44 -5.21
CA SER A 107 2.54 -2.70 -5.45
C SER A 107 1.68 -1.43 -5.44
N LEU A 108 2.12 -0.37 -4.76
CA LEU A 108 1.47 0.93 -4.81
C LEU A 108 1.67 1.62 -6.16
N PHE A 109 2.89 1.56 -6.70
CA PHE A 109 3.27 2.17 -7.97
C PHE A 109 2.87 1.37 -9.22
N ASP A 110 2.81 0.04 -9.13
CA ASP A 110 2.35 -0.85 -10.20
C ASP A 110 0.81 -0.85 -10.22
N VAL A 111 0.23 0.07 -11.00
CA VAL A 111 -1.20 0.38 -10.99
C VAL A 111 -1.99 -0.73 -11.67
N ASP A 112 -1.46 -1.25 -12.78
CA ASP A 112 -2.10 -2.31 -13.56
C ASP A 112 -1.70 -3.73 -13.13
N LYS A 113 -0.82 -3.84 -12.12
CA LYS A 113 -0.34 -5.09 -11.51
C LYS A 113 0.39 -6.01 -12.50
N ASN A 114 0.97 -5.44 -13.56
CA ASN A 114 1.67 -6.23 -14.58
C ASN A 114 3.11 -6.62 -14.15
N GLY A 115 3.60 -6.13 -13.00
CA GLY A 115 4.93 -6.38 -12.48
C GLY A 115 6.01 -5.37 -12.94
N TYR A 116 5.60 -4.31 -13.63
CA TYR A 116 6.45 -3.27 -14.22
C TYR A 116 5.88 -1.89 -13.93
N ILE A 117 6.68 -1.00 -13.36
CA ILE A 117 6.28 0.40 -13.14
C ILE A 117 6.72 1.25 -14.32
N THR A 118 5.77 1.91 -14.96
CA THR A 118 5.96 2.88 -16.04
C THR A 118 6.08 4.31 -15.49
N LYS A 119 6.60 5.22 -16.32
CA LYS A 119 6.64 6.65 -15.97
C LYS A 119 5.23 7.23 -15.73
N ALA A 120 4.24 6.74 -16.48
CA ALA A 120 2.86 7.18 -16.34
C ALA A 120 2.33 6.86 -14.95
N GLU A 121 2.56 5.63 -14.48
CA GLU A 121 2.12 5.20 -13.15
C GLU A 121 2.87 5.92 -12.02
N VAL A 122 4.18 6.17 -12.18
CA VAL A 122 4.91 7.04 -11.23
C VAL A 122 4.28 8.42 -11.16
N THR A 123 3.88 8.98 -12.30
CA THR A 123 3.24 10.30 -12.37
C THR A 123 1.88 10.30 -11.68
N GLU A 124 1.07 9.28 -11.93
CA GLU A 124 -0.24 9.08 -11.31
C GLU A 124 -0.15 9.04 -9.77
N ILE A 125 0.76 8.22 -9.23
CA ILE A 125 0.96 8.14 -7.79
C ILE A 125 1.54 9.44 -7.23
N CYS A 126 2.49 10.09 -7.93
CA CYS A 126 3.00 11.39 -7.52
C CYS A 126 1.90 12.46 -7.48
N GLN A 127 0.95 12.47 -8.42
CA GLN A 127 -0.20 13.36 -8.41
C GLN A 127 -1.11 13.09 -7.20
N ALA A 128 -1.39 11.83 -6.91
CA ALA A 128 -2.18 11.45 -5.74
C ALA A 128 -1.51 11.87 -4.41
N ILE A 129 -0.20 11.65 -4.27
CA ILE A 129 0.56 12.06 -3.08
C ILE A 129 0.64 13.58 -2.97
N PHE A 130 0.80 14.30 -4.09
CA PHE A 130 0.89 15.76 -4.07
C PHE A 130 -0.39 16.41 -3.54
N LYS A 131 -1.56 15.83 -3.84
CA LYS A 131 -2.86 16.25 -3.29
C LYS A 131 -2.98 16.06 -1.77
N LEU A 132 -2.14 15.22 -1.16
CA LEU A 132 -2.07 15.08 0.30
C LEU A 132 -1.38 16.27 0.98
N ILE A 133 -0.57 17.03 0.24
CA ILE A 133 0.16 18.18 0.78
C ILE A 133 -0.83 19.34 0.92
N PRO A 134 -1.05 19.88 2.13
CA PRO A 134 -1.91 21.04 2.33
C PRO A 134 -1.46 22.20 1.43
N LYS A 135 -2.42 22.92 0.83
CA LYS A 135 -2.14 23.94 -0.19
C LYS A 135 -1.17 25.01 0.33
N GLU A 136 -1.27 25.36 1.60
CA GLU A 136 -0.47 26.36 2.30
C GLU A 136 1.02 25.95 2.42
N LYS A 137 1.30 24.64 2.30
CA LYS A 137 2.66 24.09 2.32
C LYS A 137 3.22 23.84 0.91
N GLN A 138 2.38 23.88 -0.14
CA GLN A 138 2.83 23.64 -1.51
C GLN A 138 3.77 24.75 -2.00
N ASP A 139 3.53 26.01 -1.58
CA ASP A 139 4.38 27.15 -1.93
C ASP A 139 5.78 27.11 -1.29
N GLN A 140 5.95 26.30 -0.24
CA GLN A 140 7.22 26.12 0.48
C GLN A 140 8.05 24.95 -0.09
N LEU A 141 7.53 24.25 -1.10
CA LEU A 141 8.22 23.12 -1.71
C LEU A 141 9.41 23.59 -2.55
N PRO A 142 10.48 22.78 -2.63
CA PRO A 142 11.60 23.04 -3.55
C PRO A 142 11.11 23.26 -4.98
N SER A 143 11.74 24.19 -5.70
CA SER A 143 11.31 24.58 -7.06
C SER A 143 11.39 23.43 -8.08
N ASP A 144 12.18 22.38 -7.79
CA ASP A 144 12.31 21.15 -8.54
C ASP A 144 11.38 20.01 -8.07
N GLU A 145 10.53 20.25 -7.07
CA GLU A 145 9.56 19.30 -6.52
C GLU A 145 8.18 19.93 -6.21
N ASN A 146 7.95 21.17 -6.61
CA ASN A 146 6.71 21.90 -6.32
C ASN A 146 5.54 21.57 -7.27
N THR A 147 5.70 20.56 -8.12
CA THR A 147 4.62 20.03 -8.97
C THR A 147 4.72 18.51 -9.01
N PRO A 148 3.60 17.78 -9.22
CA PRO A 148 3.62 16.34 -9.39
C PRO A 148 4.56 15.87 -10.51
N GLU A 149 4.59 16.59 -11.64
CA GLU A 149 5.37 16.24 -12.82
C GLU A 149 6.86 16.32 -12.53
N LYS A 150 7.32 17.40 -11.88
CA LYS A 150 8.72 17.53 -11.49
C LYS A 150 9.15 16.46 -10.48
N ARG A 151 8.28 16.12 -9.52
CA ARG A 151 8.52 15.02 -8.57
C ARG A 151 8.65 13.68 -9.29
N ALA A 152 7.71 13.40 -10.19
CA ALA A 152 7.72 12.18 -10.99
C ALA A 152 8.97 12.09 -11.86
N ASP A 153 9.37 13.17 -12.53
CA ASP A 153 10.59 13.23 -13.35
C ASP A 153 11.86 13.01 -12.52
N LYS A 154 11.93 13.61 -11.33
CA LYS A 154 13.06 13.46 -10.41
C LYS A 154 13.15 12.02 -9.89
N LEU A 155 12.03 11.46 -9.46
CA LEU A 155 11.94 10.08 -8.98
C LEU A 155 12.27 9.07 -10.10
N TRP A 156 11.72 9.28 -11.29
CA TRP A 156 11.99 8.46 -12.47
C TRP A 156 13.47 8.50 -12.88
N SER A 157 14.08 9.68 -12.84
CA SER A 157 15.51 9.85 -13.13
C SER A 157 16.39 9.14 -12.09
N TYR A 158 15.97 9.11 -10.84
CA TYR A 158 16.66 8.37 -9.79
C TYR A 158 16.66 6.86 -10.05
N PHE A 159 15.50 6.30 -10.44
CA PHE A 159 15.40 4.89 -10.82
C PHE A 159 16.28 4.54 -12.01
N LYS A 160 16.27 5.38 -13.07
CA LYS A 160 17.14 5.18 -14.24
C LYS A 160 18.64 5.21 -13.92
N LYS A 161 19.07 6.08 -13.01
CA LYS A 161 20.50 6.20 -12.63
C LYS A 161 21.00 4.99 -11.84
N LYS A 162 20.14 4.35 -11.05
CA LYS A 162 20.52 3.15 -10.27
C LYS A 162 20.55 1.85 -11.09
N ASP A 163 20.03 1.88 -12.31
CA ASP A 163 19.93 0.70 -13.19
C ASP A 163 21.25 0.32 -13.90
N ASN A 164 22.35 1.06 -13.68
CA ASN A 164 23.74 0.74 -14.05
C ASN A 164 23.95 -0.17 -15.30
N GLY A 165 23.19 0.11 -16.36
CA GLY A 165 23.35 -0.44 -17.70
C GLY A 165 23.09 -1.94 -17.87
N LYS A 166 22.45 -2.65 -16.92
CA LYS A 166 22.26 -4.11 -17.06
C LYS A 166 20.95 -4.56 -17.72
N ASP A 167 19.92 -3.72 -17.75
CA ASP A 167 18.72 -4.05 -18.52
C ASP A 167 18.17 -2.82 -19.25
N LYS A 168 18.58 -2.64 -20.51
CA LYS A 168 18.07 -1.59 -21.42
C LYS A 168 16.61 -1.84 -21.86
N THR A 169 15.83 -2.61 -21.11
CA THR A 169 14.45 -2.89 -21.49
C THR A 169 13.54 -1.71 -21.13
N GLN A 170 13.34 -0.87 -22.14
CA GLN A 170 12.08 -0.17 -22.41
C GLN A 170 11.42 0.57 -21.23
N GLY A 171 12.11 1.50 -20.57
CA GLY A 171 11.43 2.56 -19.82
C GLY A 171 10.46 2.08 -18.73
N VAL A 172 10.77 0.99 -18.05
CA VAL A 172 9.97 0.41 -16.95
C VAL A 172 10.87 -0.04 -15.80
N ILE A 173 10.33 -0.12 -14.57
CA ILE A 173 11.02 -0.63 -13.38
C ILE A 173 10.42 -2.00 -13.02
N ARG A 174 11.24 -3.05 -12.94
CA ARG A 174 10.78 -4.42 -12.67
C ARG A 174 10.69 -4.73 -11.18
N LYS A 175 9.74 -5.58 -10.78
CA LYS A 175 9.56 -6.03 -9.38
C LYS A 175 10.82 -6.66 -8.76
N ASP A 176 11.61 -7.39 -9.55
CA ASP A 176 12.85 -8.04 -9.07
C ASP A 176 13.99 -7.06 -8.73
N TRP A 177 13.90 -5.79 -9.15
CA TRP A 177 14.86 -4.73 -8.80
C TRP A 177 15.06 -4.58 -7.28
N GLN A 178 14.01 -4.88 -6.50
CA GLN A 178 14.06 -4.77 -5.04
C GLN A 178 14.91 -5.85 -4.39
N LYS A 179 14.90 -7.07 -4.94
CA LYS A 179 15.74 -8.17 -4.44
C LYS A 179 17.21 -7.84 -4.70
N GLU A 180 17.56 -7.40 -5.90
CA GLU A 180 18.95 -7.09 -6.23
C GLU A 180 19.53 -5.89 -5.46
N SER A 181 18.69 -4.91 -5.10
CA SER A 181 19.11 -3.72 -4.35
C SER A 181 19.25 -3.97 -2.84
N LEU A 182 18.49 -4.92 -2.28
CA LEU A 182 18.53 -5.29 -0.85
C LEU A 182 19.71 -6.22 -0.50
N PHE A 183 20.22 -7.00 -1.47
CA PHE A 183 21.34 -7.94 -1.25
C PHE A 183 22.72 -7.39 -1.64
N LYS A 184 22.83 -6.12 -2.05
CA LYS A 184 24.10 -5.47 -2.40
C LYS A 184 24.56 -4.39 -1.41
N GLY A 185 23.97 -4.36 -0.22
CA GLY A 185 24.38 -3.48 0.89
C GLY A 185 25.01 -4.27 2.02
#